data_AF-A0A1F7CPI8-F1
#
_entry.id   AF-A0A1F7CPI8-F1
#
_cell.length_a   1.000
_cell.length_b   1.000
_cell.length_c   1.000
_cell.angle_alpha   90.00
_cell.angle_beta   90.00
_cell.angle_gamma   90.00
#
_symmetry.space_group_name_H-M   'P 1'
#
loop_
_entity.id
_entity.type
_entity.pdbx_description
1 polymer ?
#
loop_
_entity_poly.entity_id
_entity_poly.type
_entity_poly.pdbx_seq_one_letter_code
_entity_poly.pdbx_strand_id
1 'polypeptide(L)'
;MHHAPSPLSLFITICLLSPQVVSARYAEDVLQVRENTDKRSEVQREEQRARIRERQNRPKELDARLQQKKPKVEEPKVSQRQRRKTTEVWKTESESEKRRKARLLERDSFRTDATLEKLRAEIVLAVNKQRQEAGVRPLQRNLKLQASAQAYAEDMKNRNFFSHESPEGETPQNRIQRGGYGNVTAQNCDCRSFTAAFGENLARGQQTVEDVMQDWMDSPTHRANILTERFKEIGIGIEGTYWIQHFGAVETIPR
;
A
#
# COMPACT_ATOMS: atom_id res chain seq x y z
N MET A 1 46.18 36.30 46.60
CA MET A 1 45.34 36.97 45.58
C MET A 1 45.69 36.39 44.22
N HIS A 2 44.66 35.83 43.55
CA HIS A 2 44.49 35.38 42.16
C HIS A 2 45.61 34.76 41.27
N HIS A 3 45.11 33.91 40.36
CA HIS A 3 45.74 32.81 39.62
C HIS A 3 46.68 33.16 38.45
N ALA A 4 47.46 32.15 38.08
CA ALA A 4 48.38 32.00 36.96
C ALA A 4 47.72 32.00 35.55
N PRO A 5 48.55 31.93 34.50
CA PRO A 5 48.38 30.84 33.52
C PRO A 5 49.69 30.11 33.16
N SER A 6 49.51 28.87 32.68
CA SER A 6 50.50 27.82 32.39
C SER A 6 50.72 27.58 30.87
N PRO A 7 51.71 26.76 30.45
CA PRO A 7 52.44 26.92 29.18
C PRO A 7 51.93 26.05 28.01
N LEU A 8 52.28 26.46 26.78
CA LEU A 8 52.04 25.71 25.55
C LEU A 8 53.29 24.93 25.10
N SER A 9 53.01 23.75 24.55
CA SER A 9 53.74 23.03 23.50
C SER A 9 55.00 22.22 23.87
N LEU A 10 54.78 20.91 24.01
CA LEU A 10 55.79 19.85 23.96
C LEU A 10 55.35 18.79 22.93
N PHE A 11 56.16 18.63 21.88
CA PHE A 11 56.42 17.42 21.07
C PHE A 11 55.30 16.81 20.21
N ILE A 12 55.47 16.90 18.89
CA ILE A 12 55.22 15.77 17.98
C ILE A 12 56.33 15.73 16.92
N THR A 13 57.21 14.73 16.99
CA THR A 13 57.95 14.22 15.84
C THR A 13 58.09 12.72 16.02
N ILE A 14 57.44 11.96 15.12
CA ILE A 14 57.94 10.79 14.37
C ILE A 14 56.74 10.28 13.55
N CYS A 15 56.66 10.73 12.30
CA CYS A 15 56.12 9.94 11.20
C CYS A 15 57.30 9.14 10.66
N LEU A 16 57.17 7.83 10.47
CA LEU A 16 57.82 7.07 9.38
C LEU A 16 57.17 5.68 9.26
N LEU A 17 55.90 5.67 8.85
CA LEU A 17 55.38 4.63 7.96
C LEU A 17 54.71 5.38 6.80
N SER A 18 55.23 5.15 5.61
CA SER A 18 54.86 5.78 4.33
C SER A 18 53.34 5.84 4.10
N PRO A 19 52.73 7.01 3.83
CA PRO A 19 51.28 7.15 3.58
C PRO A 19 50.78 6.44 2.32
N GLN A 20 51.68 6.02 1.42
CA GLN A 20 51.30 5.54 0.09
C GLN A 20 50.75 4.10 0.05
N VAL A 21 50.97 3.29 1.09
CA VAL A 21 50.51 1.89 1.09
C VAL A 21 49.14 1.72 1.79
N VAL A 22 48.76 2.67 2.66
CA VAL A 22 47.47 2.62 3.38
C VAL A 22 46.33 3.19 2.52
N SER A 23 46.60 4.15 1.62
CA SER A 23 45.53 4.73 0.76
C SER A 23 45.07 3.80 -0.37
N ALA A 24 45.96 2.95 -0.88
CA ALA A 24 45.62 2.03 -1.97
C ALA A 24 44.70 0.89 -1.52
N ARG A 25 45.01 0.26 -0.37
CA ARG A 25 44.17 -0.81 0.20
C ARG A 25 42.79 -0.31 0.61
N TYR A 26 42.71 0.88 1.21
CA TYR A 26 41.42 1.48 1.57
C TYR A 26 40.56 1.83 0.34
N ALA A 27 41.20 2.25 -0.76
CA ALA A 27 40.49 2.53 -2.02
C ALA A 27 39.98 1.24 -2.68
N GLU A 28 40.78 0.16 -2.69
CA GLU A 28 40.36 -1.15 -3.16
C GLU A 28 39.23 -1.73 -2.31
N ASP A 29 39.32 -1.65 -0.98
CA ASP A 29 38.27 -2.12 -0.07
C ASP A 29 36.95 -1.36 -0.28
N VAL A 30 36.99 -0.03 -0.49
CA VAL A 30 35.79 0.77 -0.76
C VAL A 30 35.19 0.45 -2.13
N LEU A 31 36.02 0.22 -3.16
CA LEU A 31 35.55 -0.19 -4.48
C LEU A 31 34.93 -1.59 -4.44
N GLN A 32 35.55 -2.52 -3.70
CA GLN A 32 35.06 -3.88 -3.54
C GLN A 32 33.76 -3.92 -2.71
N VAL A 33 33.63 -3.09 -1.67
CA VAL A 33 32.37 -2.93 -0.93
C VAL A 33 31.28 -2.38 -1.83
N ARG A 34 31.57 -1.35 -2.65
CA ARG A 34 30.63 -0.77 -3.62
C ARG A 34 30.18 -1.80 -4.65
N GLU A 35 31.12 -2.51 -5.26
CA GLU A 35 30.85 -3.57 -6.23
C GLU A 35 30.04 -4.72 -5.61
N ASN A 36 30.31 -5.08 -4.36
CA ASN A 36 29.53 -6.10 -3.63
C ASN A 36 28.11 -5.61 -3.31
N THR A 37 27.92 -4.33 -2.96
CA THR A 37 26.57 -3.76 -2.80
C THR A 37 25.82 -3.65 -4.11
N ASP A 38 26.48 -3.29 -5.21
CA ASP A 38 25.87 -3.22 -6.53
C ASP A 38 25.46 -4.61 -7.02
N LYS A 39 26.33 -5.61 -6.88
CA LYS A 39 26.01 -7.03 -7.15
C LYS A 39 24.86 -7.53 -6.29
N ARG A 40 24.84 -7.18 -4.99
CA ARG A 40 23.72 -7.54 -4.10
C ARG A 40 22.42 -6.87 -4.53
N SER A 41 22.47 -5.62 -4.98
CA SER A 41 21.31 -4.90 -5.52
C SER A 41 20.82 -5.51 -6.85
N GLU A 42 21.72 -6.04 -7.67
CA GLU A 42 21.41 -6.68 -8.94
C GLU A 42 20.76 -8.05 -8.74
N VAL A 43 21.29 -8.86 -7.81
CA VAL A 43 20.66 -10.13 -7.40
C VAL A 43 19.25 -9.87 -6.85
N GLN A 44 19.06 -8.83 -6.02
CA GLN A 44 17.72 -8.45 -5.54
C GLN A 44 16.79 -8.03 -6.68
N ARG A 45 17.28 -7.28 -7.68
CA ARG A 45 16.52 -6.90 -8.88
C ARG A 45 16.18 -8.10 -9.75
N GLU A 46 17.07 -9.08 -9.88
CA GLU A 46 16.81 -10.33 -10.62
C GLU A 46 15.79 -11.21 -9.90
N GLU A 47 15.89 -11.35 -8.59
CA GLU A 47 14.89 -12.04 -7.77
C GLU A 47 13.52 -11.34 -7.88
N GLN A 48 13.49 -10.01 -7.89
CA GLN A 48 12.27 -9.22 -8.08
C GLN A 48 11.69 -9.40 -9.50
N ARG A 49 12.53 -9.39 -10.54
CA ARG A 49 12.12 -9.70 -11.92
C ARG A 49 11.59 -11.12 -12.04
N ALA A 50 12.18 -12.09 -11.35
CA ALA A 50 11.72 -13.47 -11.31
C ALA A 50 10.34 -13.59 -10.63
N ARG A 51 10.14 -12.92 -9.49
CA ARG A 51 8.83 -12.86 -8.80
C ARG A 51 7.74 -12.21 -9.66
N ILE A 52 8.07 -11.15 -10.39
CA ILE A 52 7.13 -10.48 -11.32
C ILE A 52 6.76 -11.43 -12.46
N ARG A 53 7.73 -12.12 -13.08
CA ARG A 53 7.48 -13.11 -14.14
C ARG A 53 6.61 -14.27 -13.63
N GLU A 54 6.87 -14.77 -12.43
CA GLU A 54 6.09 -15.85 -11.82
C GLU A 54 4.64 -15.40 -11.55
N ARG A 55 4.44 -14.17 -11.03
CA ARG A 55 3.11 -13.60 -10.78
C ARG A 55 2.33 -13.38 -12.08
N GLN A 56 2.98 -12.93 -13.16
CA GLN A 56 2.35 -12.72 -14.46
C GLN A 56 1.91 -14.04 -15.14
N ASN A 57 2.59 -15.15 -14.87
CA ASN A 57 2.28 -16.45 -15.47
C ASN A 57 1.28 -17.30 -14.67
N ARG A 58 1.11 -17.02 -13.37
CA ARG A 58 0.22 -17.78 -12.46
C ARG A 58 -1.27 -17.87 -12.88
N PRO A 59 -1.91 -16.82 -13.44
CA PRO A 59 -3.31 -16.92 -13.90
C PRO A 59 -3.46 -17.90 -15.07
N LYS A 60 -2.50 -17.91 -16.01
CA LYS A 60 -2.54 -18.78 -17.21
C LYS A 60 -2.43 -20.27 -16.84
N GLU A 61 -1.66 -20.59 -15.82
CA GLU A 61 -1.49 -21.97 -15.35
C GLU A 61 -2.70 -22.47 -14.53
N LEU A 62 -3.35 -21.58 -13.78
CA LEU A 62 -4.58 -21.89 -13.04
C LEU A 62 -5.76 -22.15 -13.98
N ASP A 63 -5.90 -21.35 -15.04
CA ASP A 63 -6.93 -21.54 -16.08
C ASP A 63 -6.73 -22.85 -16.85
N ALA A 64 -5.48 -23.22 -17.17
CA ALA A 64 -5.16 -24.50 -17.81
C ALA A 64 -5.52 -25.71 -16.92
N ARG A 65 -5.31 -25.61 -15.60
CA ARG A 65 -5.66 -26.66 -14.62
C ARG A 65 -7.17 -26.79 -14.39
N LEU A 66 -7.91 -25.69 -14.45
CA LEU A 66 -9.38 -25.70 -14.33
C LEU A 66 -10.05 -26.33 -15.57
N GLN A 67 -9.46 -26.19 -16.75
CA GLN A 67 -9.97 -26.80 -17.98
C GLN A 67 -9.76 -28.32 -18.04
N GLN A 68 -8.69 -28.85 -17.43
CA GLN A 68 -8.42 -30.29 -17.38
C GLN A 68 -9.24 -31.06 -16.33
N LYS A 69 -9.83 -30.39 -15.34
CA LYS A 69 -10.51 -31.03 -14.19
C LYS A 69 -12.03 -31.15 -14.28
N LYS A 70 -12.68 -30.80 -15.41
CA LYS A 70 -14.14 -31.03 -15.56
C LYS A 70 -14.44 -32.53 -15.63
N PRO A 71 -15.05 -33.16 -14.61
CA PRO A 71 -15.53 -34.52 -14.73
C PRO A 71 -16.80 -34.49 -15.59
N LYS A 72 -16.88 -35.35 -16.60
CA LYS A 72 -18.14 -35.62 -17.31
C LYS A 72 -19.01 -36.45 -16.37
N VAL A 73 -19.89 -35.79 -15.62
CA VAL A 73 -20.86 -36.46 -14.75
C VAL A 73 -22.01 -36.97 -15.61
N GLU A 74 -22.07 -38.28 -15.84
CA GLU A 74 -23.32 -38.93 -16.22
C GLU A 74 -24.21 -39.02 -14.98
N GLU A 75 -25.39 -38.41 -15.04
CA GLU A 75 -26.36 -38.45 -13.95
C GLU A 75 -26.91 -39.87 -13.77
N PRO A 76 -26.86 -40.46 -12.56
CA PRO A 76 -27.55 -41.70 -12.29
C PRO A 76 -29.07 -41.46 -12.26
N LYS A 77 -29.84 -42.29 -12.97
CA LYS A 77 -31.31 -42.24 -12.98
C LYS A 77 -31.88 -42.65 -11.62
N VAL A 78 -32.06 -41.67 -10.74
CA VAL A 78 -32.76 -41.84 -9.46
C VAL A 78 -34.27 -41.67 -9.65
N SER A 79 -35.06 -42.58 -9.07
CA SER A 79 -36.52 -42.58 -9.18
C SER A 79 -37.16 -41.28 -8.64
N GLN A 80 -38.21 -40.79 -9.29
CA GLN A 80 -38.94 -39.56 -8.90
C GLN A 80 -39.47 -39.58 -7.45
N ARG A 81 -39.68 -40.78 -6.87
CA ARG A 81 -40.18 -40.95 -5.51
C ARG A 81 -39.12 -40.68 -4.43
N GLN A 82 -37.85 -40.96 -4.73
CA GLN A 82 -36.71 -40.60 -3.85
C GLN A 82 -36.34 -39.12 -3.96
N ARG A 83 -36.53 -38.50 -5.14
CA ARG A 83 -36.44 -37.04 -5.30
C ARG A 83 -37.46 -36.29 -4.45
N ARG A 84 -38.72 -36.73 -4.39
CA ARG A 84 -39.76 -36.06 -3.58
C ARG A 84 -39.48 -36.08 -2.08
N LYS A 85 -39.04 -37.22 -1.52
CA LYS A 85 -38.67 -37.32 -0.09
C LYS A 85 -37.41 -36.52 0.27
N THR A 86 -36.45 -36.40 -0.66
CA THR A 86 -35.27 -35.55 -0.46
C THR A 86 -35.57 -34.06 -0.67
N THR A 87 -36.59 -33.68 -1.44
CA THR A 87 -36.98 -32.26 -1.60
C THR A 87 -37.90 -31.72 -0.50
N GLU A 88 -38.65 -32.56 0.23
CA GLU A 88 -39.52 -32.11 1.32
C GLU A 88 -38.76 -31.81 2.63
N VAL A 89 -37.62 -32.46 2.87
CA VAL A 89 -36.76 -32.20 4.05
C VAL A 89 -36.02 -30.86 3.95
N TRP A 90 -35.90 -30.29 2.74
CA TRP A 90 -35.14 -29.06 2.49
C TRP A 90 -35.96 -27.76 2.47
N LYS A 91 -37.25 -27.81 2.83
CA LYS A 91 -38.14 -26.65 2.60
C LYS A 91 -38.36 -25.71 3.78
N THR A 92 -37.80 -25.97 4.95
CA THR A 92 -37.84 -25.01 6.06
C THR A 92 -36.53 -25.04 6.84
N GLU A 93 -35.53 -24.27 6.40
CA GLU A 93 -34.44 -23.85 7.30
C GLU A 93 -35.12 -23.19 8.50
N SER A 94 -34.90 -23.76 9.68
CA SER A 94 -35.57 -23.31 10.89
C SER A 94 -35.15 -21.88 11.21
N GLU A 95 -36.04 -21.11 11.84
CA GLU A 95 -35.76 -19.71 12.19
C GLU A 95 -34.51 -19.58 13.09
N SER A 96 -34.19 -20.62 13.87
CA SER A 96 -32.97 -20.73 14.67
C SER A 96 -31.70 -20.90 13.82
N GLU A 97 -31.74 -21.69 12.75
CA GLU A 97 -30.62 -21.85 11.82
C GLU A 97 -30.32 -20.56 11.05
N LYS A 98 -31.36 -19.86 10.58
CA LYS A 98 -31.21 -18.55 9.95
C LYS A 98 -30.54 -17.54 10.88
N ARG A 99 -31.00 -17.44 12.13
CA ARG A 99 -30.40 -16.58 13.16
C ARG A 99 -28.95 -16.95 13.45
N ARG A 100 -28.63 -18.24 13.53
CA ARG A 100 -27.26 -18.71 13.75
C ARG A 100 -26.34 -18.33 12.58
N LYS A 101 -26.79 -18.52 11.34
CA LYS A 101 -26.04 -18.18 10.13
C LYS A 101 -25.80 -16.68 10.01
N ALA A 102 -26.82 -15.85 10.30
CA ALA A 102 -26.69 -14.40 10.33
C ALA A 102 -25.62 -13.94 11.35
N ARG A 103 -25.63 -14.49 12.57
CA ARG A 103 -24.62 -14.19 13.60
C ARG A 103 -23.21 -14.59 13.19
N LEU A 104 -23.04 -15.70 12.46
CA LEU A 104 -21.72 -16.12 11.97
C LEU A 104 -21.20 -15.16 10.88
N LEU A 105 -22.07 -14.76 9.95
CA LEU A 105 -21.73 -13.79 8.90
C LEU A 105 -21.35 -12.42 9.47
N GLU A 106 -22.11 -11.93 10.46
CA GLU A 106 -21.82 -10.69 11.17
C GLU A 106 -20.48 -10.73 11.91
N ARG A 107 -20.18 -11.87 12.56
CA ARG A 107 -18.88 -12.06 13.22
C ARG A 107 -17.73 -12.08 12.22
N ASP A 108 -17.90 -12.76 11.09
CA ASP A 108 -16.86 -12.88 10.08
C ASP A 108 -16.64 -11.56 9.32
N SER A 109 -17.70 -10.76 9.08
CA SER A 109 -17.57 -9.40 8.55
C SER A 109 -16.84 -8.50 9.52
N PHE A 110 -17.20 -8.51 10.81
CA PHE A 110 -16.51 -7.72 11.84
C PHE A 110 -15.01 -8.06 11.92
N ARG A 111 -14.64 -9.35 11.84
CA ARG A 111 -13.24 -9.78 11.81
C ARG A 111 -12.51 -9.29 10.56
N THR A 112 -13.19 -9.26 9.43
CA THR A 112 -12.64 -8.75 8.17
C THR A 112 -12.41 -7.25 8.26
N ASP A 113 -13.38 -6.50 8.78
CA ASP A 113 -13.27 -5.05 8.99
C ASP A 113 -12.12 -4.70 9.95
N ALA A 114 -12.00 -5.42 11.07
CA ALA A 114 -10.91 -5.23 12.03
C ALA A 114 -9.53 -5.53 11.42
N THR A 115 -9.45 -6.56 10.56
CA THR A 115 -8.20 -6.90 9.85
C THR A 115 -7.85 -5.81 8.83
N LEU A 116 -8.84 -5.31 8.11
CA LEU A 116 -8.68 -4.26 7.12
C LEU A 116 -8.24 -2.94 7.75
N GLU A 117 -8.84 -2.53 8.86
CA GLU A 117 -8.43 -1.34 9.61
C GLU A 117 -7.00 -1.46 10.14
N LYS A 118 -6.59 -2.66 10.58
CA LYS A 118 -5.20 -2.92 10.97
C LYS A 118 -4.24 -2.70 9.80
N LEU A 119 -4.53 -3.26 8.62
CA LEU A 119 -3.71 -3.07 7.42
C LEU A 119 -3.63 -1.60 6.99
N ARG A 120 -4.74 -0.86 7.04
CA ARG A 120 -4.76 0.58 6.75
C ARG A 120 -3.86 1.34 7.72
N ALA A 121 -3.91 1.02 9.01
CA ALA A 121 -3.05 1.64 10.01
C ALA A 121 -1.57 1.31 9.78
N GLU A 122 -1.23 0.06 9.46
CA GLU A 122 0.14 -0.37 9.13
C GLU A 122 0.71 0.37 7.91
N ILE A 123 -0.08 0.54 6.83
CA ILE A 123 0.36 1.32 5.66
C ILE A 123 0.63 2.78 6.04
N VAL A 124 -0.27 3.41 6.80
CA VAL A 124 -0.08 4.82 7.20
C VAL A 124 1.15 4.98 8.08
N LEU A 125 1.42 4.02 8.98
CA LEU A 125 2.65 4.01 9.77
C LEU A 125 3.89 3.85 8.88
N ALA A 126 3.87 2.95 7.91
CA ALA A 126 4.98 2.75 6.98
C ALA A 126 5.24 3.98 6.10
N VAL A 127 4.19 4.63 5.58
CA VAL A 127 4.28 5.91 4.86
C VAL A 127 4.92 6.99 5.75
N ASN A 128 4.43 7.13 6.98
CA ASN A 128 4.93 8.15 7.88
C ASN A 128 6.38 7.88 8.35
N LYS A 129 6.79 6.62 8.42
CA LYS A 129 8.20 6.25 8.62
C LYS A 129 9.07 6.76 7.46
N GLN A 130 8.68 6.50 6.21
CA GLN A 130 9.39 7.00 5.02
C GLN A 130 9.46 8.54 4.99
N ARG A 131 8.36 9.21 5.36
CA ARG A 131 8.32 10.68 5.46
C ARG A 131 9.23 11.21 6.56
N GLN A 132 9.25 10.57 7.72
CA GLN A 132 10.15 10.93 8.82
C GLN A 132 11.62 10.79 8.43
N GLU A 133 11.99 9.68 7.77
CA GLU A 133 13.35 9.44 7.26
C GLU A 133 13.77 10.52 6.23
N ALA A 134 12.82 11.06 5.48
CA ALA A 134 13.05 12.16 4.54
C ALA A 134 12.94 13.57 5.15
N GLY A 135 12.69 13.71 6.46
CA GLY A 135 12.51 15.01 7.13
C GLY A 135 11.17 15.71 6.83
N VAL A 136 10.19 14.98 6.32
CA VAL A 136 8.87 15.49 5.92
C VAL A 136 7.85 15.20 7.01
N ARG A 137 6.94 16.14 7.28
CA ARG A 137 5.90 15.98 8.32
C ARG A 137 5.00 14.76 8.05
N PRO A 138 4.58 14.02 9.09
CA PRO A 138 3.68 12.87 8.92
C PRO A 138 2.31 13.30 8.39
N LEU A 139 1.70 12.43 7.59
CA LEU A 139 0.32 12.56 7.11
C LEU A 139 -0.67 12.12 8.19
N GLN A 140 -1.78 12.83 8.28
CA GLN A 140 -2.90 12.48 9.14
C GLN A 140 -3.93 11.63 8.37
N ARG A 141 -4.54 10.65 9.02
CA ARG A 141 -5.61 9.87 8.39
C ARG A 141 -6.85 10.75 8.20
N ASN A 142 -7.45 10.70 7.02
CA ASN A 142 -8.71 11.36 6.73
C ASN A 142 -9.74 10.36 6.20
N LEU A 143 -10.89 10.27 6.89
CA LEU A 143 -11.94 9.29 6.58
C LEU A 143 -12.62 9.52 5.23
N LYS A 144 -12.66 10.76 4.73
CA LYS A 144 -13.23 11.07 3.41
C LYS A 144 -12.32 10.59 2.28
N LEU A 145 -11.01 10.81 2.43
CA LEU A 145 -10.01 10.22 1.52
C LEU A 145 -10.06 8.69 1.57
N GLN A 146 -10.18 8.10 2.77
CA GLN A 146 -10.26 6.64 2.93
C GLN A 146 -11.52 6.07 2.25
N ALA A 147 -12.67 6.71 2.43
CA ALA A 147 -13.90 6.30 1.78
C ALA A 147 -13.79 6.35 0.25
N SER A 148 -13.19 7.43 -0.29
CA SER A 148 -12.96 7.55 -1.75
C SER A 148 -12.00 6.47 -2.28
N ALA A 149 -10.87 6.26 -1.60
CA ALA A 149 -9.89 5.25 -1.96
C ALA A 149 -10.49 3.84 -1.91
N GLN A 150 -11.28 3.53 -0.88
CA GLN A 150 -11.94 2.24 -0.74
C GLN A 150 -12.96 1.98 -1.84
N ALA A 151 -13.83 2.96 -2.11
CA ALA A 151 -14.80 2.86 -3.20
C ALA A 151 -14.11 2.63 -4.55
N TYR A 152 -12.94 3.21 -4.77
CA TYR A 152 -12.19 3.01 -6.00
C TYR A 152 -11.48 1.65 -6.06
N ALA A 153 -11.04 1.12 -4.92
CA ALA A 153 -10.53 -0.25 -4.82
C ALA A 153 -11.59 -1.27 -5.26
N GLU A 154 -12.80 -1.08 -4.75
CA GLU A 154 -13.98 -1.87 -5.08
C GLU A 154 -14.37 -1.74 -6.55
N ASP A 155 -14.38 -0.52 -7.10
CA ASP A 155 -14.68 -0.30 -8.52
C ASP A 155 -13.69 -1.02 -9.44
N MET A 156 -12.38 -0.84 -9.19
CA MET A 156 -11.32 -1.52 -9.94
C MET A 156 -11.41 -3.04 -9.85
N LYS A 157 -11.70 -3.59 -8.66
CA LYS A 157 -11.89 -5.04 -8.49
C LYS A 157 -13.14 -5.53 -9.23
N ASN A 158 -14.28 -4.89 -9.01
CA ASN A 158 -15.58 -5.33 -9.51
C ASN A 158 -15.66 -5.27 -11.03
N ARG A 159 -14.99 -4.28 -11.63
CA ARG A 159 -14.99 -4.06 -13.08
C ARG A 159 -13.69 -4.51 -13.76
N ASN A 160 -12.78 -5.12 -12.99
CA ASN A 160 -11.52 -5.70 -13.46
C ASN A 160 -10.66 -4.75 -14.31
N PHE A 161 -10.45 -3.53 -13.83
CA PHE A 161 -9.54 -2.57 -14.47
C PHE A 161 -8.48 -2.06 -13.48
N PHE A 162 -7.41 -1.46 -13.99
CA PHE A 162 -6.36 -0.86 -13.18
C PHE A 162 -5.82 0.38 -13.89
N SER A 163 -6.30 1.55 -13.46
CA SER A 163 -6.03 2.86 -14.07
C SER A 163 -6.32 3.95 -13.04
N HIS A 164 -5.68 5.11 -13.17
CA HIS A 164 -6.00 6.32 -12.39
C HIS A 164 -7.32 6.97 -12.83
N GLU A 165 -7.65 6.84 -14.12
CA GLU A 165 -8.92 7.28 -14.68
C GLU A 165 -9.87 6.08 -14.76
N SER A 166 -11.12 6.26 -14.33
CA SER A 166 -12.15 5.23 -14.55
C SER A 166 -12.44 5.07 -16.04
N PRO A 167 -13.08 3.98 -16.48
CA PRO A 167 -13.49 3.82 -17.88
C PRO A 167 -14.40 4.94 -18.40
N GLU A 168 -15.10 5.66 -17.51
CA GLU A 168 -15.91 6.85 -17.82
C GLU A 168 -15.10 8.16 -17.87
N GLY A 169 -13.79 8.12 -17.59
CA GLY A 169 -12.94 9.30 -17.51
C GLY A 169 -13.01 10.05 -16.18
N GLU A 170 -13.56 9.46 -15.11
CA GLU A 170 -13.49 10.08 -13.79
C GLU A 170 -12.03 10.11 -13.31
N THR A 171 -11.53 11.28 -12.93
CA THR A 171 -10.15 11.46 -12.45
C THR A 171 -10.04 11.21 -10.92
N PRO A 172 -8.83 11.04 -10.37
CA PRO A 172 -8.61 10.95 -8.92
C PRO A 172 -9.16 12.17 -8.15
N GLN A 173 -9.01 13.37 -8.72
CA GLN A 173 -9.56 14.58 -8.11
C GLN A 173 -11.10 14.52 -8.04
N ASN A 174 -11.75 14.16 -9.15
CA ASN A 174 -13.22 14.09 -9.21
C ASN A 174 -13.78 13.13 -8.15
N ARG A 175 -13.18 11.93 -8.02
CA ARG A 175 -13.62 10.92 -7.05
C ARG A 175 -13.34 11.30 -5.60
N ILE A 176 -12.22 11.98 -5.33
CA ILE A 176 -11.90 12.50 -3.99
C ILE A 176 -12.91 13.57 -3.58
N GLN A 177 -13.22 14.49 -4.49
CA GLN A 177 -14.22 15.55 -4.25
C GLN A 177 -15.64 14.98 -4.14
N ARG A 178 -16.00 13.98 -4.94
CA ARG A 178 -17.27 13.26 -4.79
C ARG A 178 -17.38 12.56 -3.43
N GLY A 179 -16.26 12.10 -2.87
CA GLY A 179 -16.15 11.59 -1.50
C GLY A 179 -16.25 12.67 -0.40
N GLY A 180 -16.43 13.94 -0.77
CA GLY A 180 -16.64 15.06 0.14
C GLY A 180 -15.37 15.72 0.69
N TYR A 181 -14.18 15.31 0.22
CA TYR A 181 -12.90 15.90 0.61
C TYR A 181 -12.54 17.08 -0.31
N GLY A 182 -12.06 18.19 0.26
CA GLY A 182 -11.68 19.36 -0.54
C GLY A 182 -12.84 20.19 -1.11
N ASN A 183 -14.09 19.88 -0.75
CA ASN A 183 -15.27 20.65 -1.16
C ASN A 183 -15.44 21.88 -0.26
N VAL A 184 -14.61 22.89 -0.47
CA VAL A 184 -14.69 24.17 0.26
C VAL A 184 -15.59 25.14 -0.51
N THR A 185 -16.55 25.76 0.18
CA THR A 185 -17.46 26.77 -0.35
C THR A 185 -17.58 27.93 0.63
N ALA A 186 -18.08 29.08 0.17
CA ALA A 186 -18.35 30.22 1.04
C ALA A 186 -19.37 29.90 2.17
N GLN A 187 -20.18 28.85 2.01
CA GLN A 187 -21.18 28.43 3.00
C GLN A 187 -20.57 27.53 4.09
N ASN A 188 -19.49 26.81 3.81
CA ASN A 188 -18.89 25.86 4.75
C ASN A 188 -17.50 26.28 5.26
N CYS A 189 -17.08 27.50 4.93
CA CYS A 189 -15.79 28.04 5.33
C CYS A 189 -15.90 29.54 5.64
N ASP A 190 -15.39 29.94 6.80
CA ASP A 190 -15.16 31.35 7.13
C ASP A 190 -13.78 31.80 6.62
N CYS A 191 -13.60 31.74 5.30
CA CYS A 191 -12.33 32.04 4.64
C CYS A 191 -12.52 32.94 3.42
N ARG A 192 -11.53 33.81 3.18
CA ARG A 192 -11.48 34.68 1.99
C ARG A 192 -10.90 33.96 0.76
N SER A 193 -10.10 32.92 0.98
CA SER A 193 -9.49 32.11 -0.08
C SER A 193 -9.18 30.70 0.45
N PHE A 194 -9.09 29.73 -0.44
CA PHE A 194 -8.61 28.40 -0.13
C PHE A 194 -7.86 27.78 -1.32
N THR A 195 -6.98 26.83 -1.03
CA THR A 195 -6.30 25.98 -2.01
C THR A 195 -6.43 24.52 -1.60
N ALA A 196 -6.57 23.63 -2.59
CA ALA A 196 -6.61 22.20 -2.38
C ALA A 196 -5.55 21.49 -3.24
N ALA A 197 -4.98 20.42 -2.70
CA ALA A 197 -4.09 19.51 -3.41
C ALA A 197 -4.61 18.08 -3.28
N PHE A 198 -4.48 17.30 -4.36
CA PHE A 198 -4.93 15.91 -4.44
C PHE A 198 -3.81 15.06 -5.04
N GLY A 199 -3.72 13.79 -4.63
CA GLY A 199 -2.77 12.83 -5.20
C GLY A 199 -3.27 11.40 -5.05
N GLU A 200 -2.75 10.51 -5.89
CA GLU A 200 -3.09 9.09 -5.87
C GLU A 200 -1.87 8.21 -6.15
N ASN A 201 -1.72 7.15 -5.37
CA ASN A 201 -0.88 6.01 -5.72
C ASN A 201 -1.76 4.76 -5.83
N LEU A 202 -1.54 3.96 -6.88
CA LEU A 202 -2.21 2.68 -7.10
C LEU A 202 -1.19 1.55 -7.07
N ALA A 203 -1.58 0.41 -6.56
CA ALA A 203 -0.84 -0.83 -6.71
C ALA A 203 -1.80 -2.02 -6.83
N ARG A 204 -1.34 -3.08 -7.50
CA ARG A 204 -2.10 -4.32 -7.67
C ARG A 204 -1.22 -5.56 -7.58
N GLY A 205 -1.68 -6.51 -6.78
CA GLY A 205 -1.14 -7.84 -6.66
C GLY A 205 -0.42 -8.12 -5.35
N GLN A 206 0.12 -7.08 -4.69
CA GLN A 206 0.90 -7.19 -3.44
C GLN A 206 0.10 -7.87 -2.34
N GLN A 207 0.79 -8.64 -1.50
CA GLN A 207 0.16 -9.45 -0.44
C GLN A 207 0.37 -8.86 0.94
N THR A 208 1.40 -8.05 1.10
CA THR A 208 1.80 -7.46 2.38
C THR A 208 1.99 -5.95 2.27
N VAL A 209 1.97 -5.28 3.42
CA VAL A 209 2.25 -3.84 3.52
C VAL A 209 3.68 -3.54 3.10
N GLU A 210 4.62 -4.42 3.46
CA GLU A 210 6.02 -4.31 3.09
C GLU A 210 6.20 -4.37 1.56
N ASP A 211 5.54 -5.32 0.88
CA ASP A 211 5.63 -5.45 -0.58
C ASP A 211 5.12 -4.19 -1.28
N VAL A 212 3.95 -3.66 -0.88
CA VAL A 212 3.34 -2.50 -1.55
C VAL A 212 4.10 -1.21 -1.26
N MET A 213 4.62 -1.06 -0.05
CA MET A 213 5.45 0.08 0.30
C MET A 213 6.78 0.05 -0.45
N GLN A 214 7.40 -1.12 -0.61
CA GLN A 214 8.61 -1.24 -1.41
C GLN A 214 8.35 -0.84 -2.87
N ASP A 215 7.30 -1.38 -3.50
CA ASP A 215 6.95 -1.05 -4.88
C ASP A 215 6.61 0.44 -5.09
N TRP A 216 5.94 1.09 -4.12
CA TRP A 216 5.70 2.54 -4.18
C TRP A 216 6.98 3.35 -3.97
N MET A 217 7.87 2.96 -3.07
CA MET A 217 9.11 3.70 -2.81
C MET A 217 10.15 3.52 -3.93
N ASP A 218 10.15 2.39 -4.62
CA ASP A 218 11.03 2.14 -5.78
C ASP A 218 10.57 2.88 -7.05
N SER A 219 9.30 3.26 -7.13
CA SER A 219 8.76 4.06 -8.23
C SER A 219 8.97 5.55 -7.97
N PRO A 220 9.74 6.29 -8.82
CA PRO A 220 9.97 7.72 -8.62
C PRO A 220 8.69 8.54 -8.51
N THR A 221 7.67 8.23 -9.33
CA THR A 221 6.39 8.93 -9.33
C THR A 221 5.58 8.67 -8.06
N HIS A 222 5.50 7.40 -7.62
CA HIS A 222 4.75 7.07 -6.40
C HIS A 222 5.47 7.59 -5.14
N ARG A 223 6.79 7.50 -5.10
CA ARG A 223 7.65 8.06 -4.05
C ARG A 223 7.49 9.58 -3.95
N ALA A 224 7.41 10.29 -5.08
CA ALA A 224 7.21 11.73 -5.09
C ALA A 224 5.89 12.13 -4.41
N ASN A 225 4.81 11.38 -4.62
CA ASN A 225 3.54 11.59 -3.91
C ASN A 225 3.69 11.32 -2.40
N ILE A 226 4.37 10.25 -2.00
CA ILE A 226 4.57 9.90 -0.59
C ILE A 226 5.39 10.96 0.15
N LEU A 227 6.39 11.55 -0.50
CA LEU A 227 7.36 12.44 0.16
C LEU A 227 7.12 13.94 -0.07
N THR A 228 6.12 14.33 -0.85
CA THR A 228 5.82 15.75 -1.04
C THR A 228 5.29 16.39 0.25
N GLU A 229 5.76 17.61 0.54
CA GLU A 229 5.29 18.43 1.66
C GLU A 229 3.89 19.00 1.43
N ARG A 230 3.41 18.98 0.17
CA ARG A 230 2.10 19.54 -0.21
C ARG A 230 0.94 18.78 0.42
N PHE A 231 1.09 17.49 0.67
CA PHE A 231 0.05 16.68 1.29
C PHE A 231 0.18 16.68 2.81
N LYS A 232 -0.97 16.73 3.48
CA LYS A 232 -1.09 16.70 4.94
C LYS A 232 -1.94 15.54 5.42
N GLU A 233 -2.76 14.98 4.54
CA GLU A 233 -3.74 13.96 4.86
C GLU A 233 -3.65 12.78 3.88
N ILE A 234 -4.03 11.60 4.36
CA ILE A 234 -4.04 10.35 3.60
C ILE A 234 -5.28 9.50 3.91
N GLY A 235 -5.77 8.79 2.90
CA GLY A 235 -6.76 7.73 3.03
C GLY A 235 -6.32 6.48 2.27
N ILE A 236 -6.62 5.30 2.82
CA ILE A 236 -6.17 4.01 2.28
C ILE A 236 -7.37 3.15 1.88
N GLY A 237 -7.42 2.75 0.61
CA GLY A 237 -8.36 1.78 0.07
C GLY A 237 -7.67 0.44 -0.18
N ILE A 238 -8.30 -0.66 0.24
CA ILE A 238 -7.79 -2.01 0.00
C ILE A 238 -8.97 -2.91 -0.34
N GLU A 239 -8.89 -3.59 -1.49
CA GLU A 239 -9.91 -4.54 -1.90
C GLU A 239 -9.30 -5.69 -2.71
N GLY A 240 -9.29 -6.89 -2.13
CA GLY A 240 -8.56 -8.03 -2.68
C GLY A 240 -7.06 -7.75 -2.82
N THR A 241 -6.59 -7.57 -4.06
CA THR A 241 -5.18 -7.25 -4.35
C THR A 241 -4.96 -5.80 -4.79
N TYR A 242 -6.00 -4.97 -4.76
CA TYR A 242 -5.95 -3.56 -5.12
C TYR A 242 -5.63 -2.73 -3.88
N TRP A 243 -4.63 -1.85 -4.00
CA TRP A 243 -4.17 -0.96 -2.93
C TRP A 243 -4.15 0.47 -3.47
N ILE A 244 -4.77 1.40 -2.74
CA ILE A 244 -4.90 2.80 -3.14
C ILE A 244 -4.50 3.70 -1.98
N GLN A 245 -3.66 4.68 -2.27
CA GLN A 245 -3.42 5.82 -1.40
C GLN A 245 -4.04 7.05 -2.06
N HIS A 246 -4.97 7.69 -1.38
CA HIS A 246 -5.42 9.04 -1.72
C HIS A 246 -4.76 10.02 -0.77
N PHE A 247 -4.17 11.06 -1.34
CA PHE A 247 -3.51 12.13 -0.60
C PHE A 247 -4.29 13.43 -0.75
N GLY A 248 -4.23 14.26 0.29
CA GLY A 248 -4.92 15.54 0.29
C GLY A 248 -4.23 16.61 1.13
N ALA A 249 -4.48 17.86 0.78
CA ALA A 249 -4.41 18.98 1.69
C ALA A 249 -5.45 20.03 1.31
N VAL A 250 -6.04 20.67 2.32
CA VAL A 250 -6.84 21.88 2.16
C VAL A 250 -6.22 22.95 3.03
N GLU A 251 -5.92 24.10 2.43
CA GLU A 251 -5.43 25.27 3.14
C GLU A 251 -6.41 26.42 2.93
N THR A 252 -6.79 27.09 4.01
CA THR A 252 -7.73 28.21 3.99
C THR A 252 -7.07 29.46 4.54
N ILE A 253 -7.45 30.60 3.99
CA ILE A 253 -7.06 31.91 4.51
C ILE A 253 -8.30 32.50 5.18
N PRO A 254 -8.32 32.67 6.52
CA PRO A 254 -9.45 33.23 7.24
C PRO A 254 -9.89 34.60 6.69
N ARG A 255 -11.16 34.94 6.90
CA ARG A 255 -11.68 36.29 6.62
C ARG A 255 -11.12 37.33 7.58
#